data_AF-A0A522FPT3-F1
#
_entry.id   AF-A0A522FPT3-F1
#
_cell.length_a   1.000
_cell.length_b   1.000
_cell.length_c   1.000
_cell.angle_alpha   90.00
_cell.angle_beta   90.00
_cell.angle_gamma   90.00
#
_symmetry.space_group_name_H-M   'P 1'
#
loop_
_entity.id
_entity.type
_entity.pdbx_description
1 polymer ?
#
loop_
_entity_poly.entity_id
_entity_poly.type
_entity_poly.pdbx_seq_one_letter_code
_entity_poly.pdbx_strand_id
1 'polypeptide(L)'
;MTSTTLYYFFSTIAQVMAAISALLAVFTHFKINGIKVFLIGDGKATFERMNSKETGYDLESNYKKYLDRLRDALFRESILGIKEVIEILAKNEQGKGKTIETNPRGLQYLEKRFKERISQLNKIKSLTKQAIVFAIFAICLSIISIVFVEKIIDNSLLIWSLMIFILIVTLFSLVYTIRGVFYGLKDQEDV
;
A
#
# COMPACT_ATOMS: atom_id res chain seq x y z
N MET A 1 -23.04 35.74 -2.41
CA MET A 1 -23.21 34.28 -2.38
C MET A 1 -24.44 33.99 -1.51
N THR A 2 -25.38 33.15 -1.96
CA THR A 2 -26.59 32.87 -1.14
C THR A 2 -26.32 31.76 -0.14
N SER A 3 -27.07 31.71 0.97
CA SER A 3 -26.97 30.65 1.99
C SER A 3 -27.13 29.26 1.38
N THR A 4 -28.09 29.13 0.47
CA THR A 4 -28.35 27.92 -0.30
C THR A 4 -27.13 27.46 -1.10
N THR A 5 -26.39 28.39 -1.74
CA THR A 5 -25.18 28.05 -2.51
C THR A 5 -24.05 27.51 -1.62
N LEU A 6 -23.81 28.13 -0.46
CA LEU A 6 -22.77 27.67 0.48
C LEU A 6 -23.13 26.32 1.11
N TYR A 7 -24.40 26.15 1.47
CA TYR A 7 -24.91 24.89 1.99
C TYR A 7 -24.65 23.73 0.99
N TYR A 8 -25.05 23.90 -0.27
CA TYR A 8 -24.80 22.89 -1.30
C TYR A 8 -23.32 22.65 -1.55
N PHE A 9 -22.49 23.69 -1.53
CA PHE A 9 -21.05 23.56 -1.71
C PHE A 9 -20.43 22.66 -0.62
N PHE A 10 -20.61 22.99 0.66
CA PHE A 10 -20.03 22.22 1.75
C PHE A 10 -20.62 20.81 1.84
N SER A 11 -21.92 20.63 1.56
CA SER A 11 -22.54 19.31 1.51
C SER A 11 -21.94 18.43 0.41
N THR A 12 -21.72 18.99 -0.77
CA THR A 12 -21.16 18.25 -1.92
C THR A 12 -19.73 17.78 -1.63
N ILE A 13 -18.91 18.63 -0.98
CA ILE A 13 -17.54 18.24 -0.58
C ILE A 13 -17.56 17.02 0.32
N ALA A 14 -18.40 17.03 1.37
CA ALA A 14 -18.48 15.90 2.29
C ALA A 14 -18.87 14.60 1.56
N GLN A 15 -19.85 14.67 0.65
CA GLN A 15 -20.32 13.52 -0.14
C GLN A 15 -19.24 12.99 -1.08
N VAL A 16 -18.57 13.86 -1.84
CA VAL A 16 -17.51 13.48 -2.80
C VAL A 16 -16.33 12.87 -2.06
N MET A 17 -15.90 13.46 -0.95
CA MET A 17 -14.78 12.94 -0.16
C MET A 17 -15.09 11.58 0.47
N ALA A 18 -16.32 11.37 0.93
CA ALA A 18 -16.78 10.08 1.42
C ALA A 18 -16.77 9.01 0.32
N ALA A 19 -17.30 9.35 -0.87
CA ALA A 19 -17.33 8.44 -2.02
C ALA A 19 -15.92 8.04 -2.49
N ILE A 20 -15.00 9.01 -2.61
CA ILE A 20 -13.60 8.75 -2.99
C ILE A 20 -12.93 7.86 -1.93
N SER A 21 -13.17 8.12 -0.64
CA SER A 21 -12.60 7.31 0.45
C SER A 21 -13.09 5.86 0.40
N ALA A 22 -14.38 5.65 0.11
CA ALA A 22 -14.95 4.31 -0.04
C ALA A 22 -14.33 3.56 -1.23
N LEU A 23 -14.22 4.22 -2.39
CA LEU A 23 -13.58 3.64 -3.58
C LEU A 23 -12.11 3.31 -3.33
N LEU A 24 -11.36 4.21 -2.68
CA LEU A 24 -9.96 3.99 -2.33
C LEU A 24 -9.82 2.82 -1.35
N ALA A 25 -10.71 2.68 -0.37
CA ALA A 25 -10.70 1.56 0.57
C ALA A 25 -10.90 0.23 -0.15
N VAL A 26 -11.86 0.15 -1.08
CA VAL A 26 -12.11 -1.04 -1.91
C VAL A 26 -10.90 -1.37 -2.78
N PHE A 27 -10.36 -0.38 -3.49
CA PHE A 27 -9.15 -0.54 -4.31
C PHE A 27 -7.97 -1.06 -3.49
N THR A 28 -7.71 -0.42 -2.35
CA THR A 28 -6.59 -0.78 -1.48
C THR A 28 -6.78 -2.17 -0.88
N HIS A 29 -8.00 -2.57 -0.54
CA HIS A 29 -8.30 -3.92 -0.08
C HIS A 29 -7.91 -4.97 -1.13
N PHE A 30 -8.37 -4.80 -2.38
CA PHE A 30 -8.04 -5.72 -3.47
C PHE A 30 -6.53 -5.75 -3.77
N LYS A 31 -5.87 -4.59 -3.83
CA LYS A 31 -4.44 -4.51 -4.13
C LYS A 31 -3.56 -5.09 -3.03
N ILE A 32 -3.87 -4.81 -1.77
CA ILE A 32 -3.16 -5.43 -0.64
C ILE A 32 -3.35 -6.95 -0.70
N ASN A 33 -4.56 -7.43 -0.95
CA ASN A 33 -4.81 -8.86 -1.05
C ASN A 33 -4.02 -9.51 -2.20
N GLY A 34 -4.01 -8.88 -3.38
CA GLY A 34 -3.23 -9.34 -4.53
C GLY A 34 -1.73 -9.46 -4.21
N ILE A 35 -1.13 -8.43 -3.61
CA ILE A 35 0.29 -8.45 -3.23
C ILE A 35 0.55 -9.52 -2.16
N LYS A 36 -0.34 -9.69 -1.18
CA LYS A 36 -0.20 -10.74 -0.16
C LYS A 36 -0.21 -12.13 -0.78
N VAL A 37 -1.18 -12.42 -1.64
CA VAL A 37 -1.29 -13.71 -2.34
C VAL A 37 -0.04 -13.97 -3.17
N PHE A 38 0.46 -12.95 -3.86
CA PHE A 38 1.71 -13.03 -4.63
C PHE A 38 2.91 -13.41 -3.75
N LEU A 39 3.12 -12.70 -2.63
CA LEU A 39 4.21 -12.97 -1.69
C LEU A 39 4.11 -14.37 -1.05
N ILE A 40 2.90 -14.81 -0.73
CA ILE A 40 2.66 -16.17 -0.23
C ILE A 40 2.96 -17.20 -1.32
N GLY A 41 2.60 -16.90 -2.58
CA GLY A 41 2.93 -17.71 -3.76
C GLY A 41 4.42 -17.90 -3.94
N ASP A 42 5.21 -16.82 -3.86
CA ASP A 42 6.68 -16.89 -3.87
C ASP A 42 7.22 -17.79 -2.74
N GLY A 43 6.62 -17.69 -1.55
CA GLY A 43 6.96 -18.55 -0.41
C GLY A 43 6.64 -20.03 -0.67
N LYS A 44 5.47 -20.34 -1.25
CA LYS A 44 5.07 -21.70 -1.61
C LYS A 44 6.00 -22.31 -2.65
N ALA A 45 6.29 -21.56 -3.72
CA ALA A 45 7.24 -21.97 -4.74
C ALA A 45 8.62 -22.23 -4.12
N THR A 46 9.09 -21.33 -3.26
CA THR A 46 10.37 -21.52 -2.54
C THR A 46 10.35 -22.80 -1.70
N PHE A 47 9.27 -23.08 -0.98
CA PHE A 47 9.12 -24.28 -0.16
C PHE A 47 9.17 -25.56 -1.00
N GLU A 48 8.45 -25.60 -2.13
CA GLU A 48 8.44 -26.76 -3.03
C GLU A 48 9.82 -27.02 -3.64
N ARG A 49 10.52 -25.97 -4.07
CA ARG A 49 11.88 -26.06 -4.63
C ARG A 49 12.90 -26.49 -3.59
N MET A 50 12.80 -25.95 -2.37
CA MET A 50 13.59 -26.42 -1.23
C MET A 50 13.31 -27.89 -0.98
N ASN A 51 12.06 -28.31 -0.80
CA ASN A 51 11.67 -29.70 -0.50
C ASN A 51 12.12 -30.69 -1.58
N SER A 52 12.10 -30.27 -2.84
CA SER A 52 12.57 -31.05 -4.00
C SER A 52 14.10 -31.07 -4.14
N LYS A 53 14.82 -30.35 -3.28
CA LYS A 53 16.29 -30.16 -3.33
C LYS A 53 16.76 -29.65 -4.68
N GLU A 54 16.01 -28.72 -5.27
CA GLU A 54 16.41 -28.07 -6.51
C GLU A 54 17.75 -27.34 -6.31
N THR A 55 18.60 -27.40 -7.33
CA THR A 55 19.96 -26.83 -7.27
C THR A 55 19.90 -25.34 -6.95
N GLY A 56 20.61 -24.92 -5.90
CA GLY A 56 20.62 -23.54 -5.42
C GLY A 56 19.74 -23.31 -4.18
N TYR A 57 18.74 -24.16 -3.93
CA TYR A 57 17.87 -24.10 -2.75
C TYR A 57 18.37 -24.96 -1.58
N ASP A 58 19.53 -25.58 -1.76
CA ASP A 58 20.27 -26.36 -0.79
C ASP A 58 21.03 -25.45 0.19
N LEU A 59 20.68 -25.60 1.48
CA LEU A 59 21.38 -24.96 2.59
C LEU A 59 22.30 -26.00 3.23
N GLU A 60 23.62 -25.79 3.16
CA GLU A 60 24.63 -26.74 3.67
C GLU A 60 24.50 -26.98 5.18
N SER A 61 24.01 -25.98 5.92
CA SER A 61 23.69 -26.09 7.34
C SER A 61 22.23 -25.76 7.62
N ASN A 62 21.63 -26.48 8.57
CA ASN A 62 20.28 -26.19 9.09
C ASN A 62 19.13 -26.23 8.06
N TYR A 63 19.29 -26.93 6.93
CA TYR A 63 18.26 -27.05 5.90
C TYR A 63 16.88 -27.42 6.46
N LYS A 64 16.79 -28.48 7.29
CA LYS A 64 15.53 -28.94 7.88
C LYS A 64 14.86 -27.85 8.73
N LYS A 65 15.64 -27.12 9.53
CA LYS A 65 15.15 -26.02 10.37
C LYS A 65 14.54 -24.89 9.53
N TYR A 66 15.17 -24.52 8.41
CA TYR A 66 14.66 -23.46 7.55
C TYR A 66 13.47 -23.90 6.70
N LEU A 67 13.44 -25.17 6.28
CA LEU A 67 12.27 -25.76 5.64
C LEU A 67 11.06 -25.78 6.57
N ASP A 68 11.23 -26.21 7.82
CA ASP A 68 10.17 -26.19 8.84
C ASP A 68 9.74 -24.75 9.17
N ARG A 69 10.68 -23.80 9.30
CA ARG A 69 10.36 -22.37 9.51
C ARG A 69 9.53 -21.81 8.34
N LEU A 70 9.88 -22.15 7.10
CA LEU A 70 9.14 -21.70 5.92
C LEU A 70 7.74 -22.32 5.89
N ARG A 71 7.59 -23.61 6.21
CA ARG A 71 6.29 -24.27 6.35
C ARG A 71 5.41 -23.57 7.38
N ASP A 72 5.97 -23.29 8.56
CA ASP A 72 5.25 -22.64 9.64
C ASP A 72 4.91 -21.18 9.31
N ALA A 73 5.75 -20.49 8.53
CA ALA A 73 5.46 -19.15 8.02
C ALA A 73 4.34 -19.19 6.98
N LEU A 74 4.33 -20.17 6.08
CA LEU A 74 3.27 -20.36 5.08
C LEU A 74 1.93 -20.70 5.73
N PHE A 75 1.92 -21.59 6.72
CA PHE A 75 0.69 -21.95 7.44
C PHE A 75 0.05 -20.75 8.14
N ARG A 76 0.87 -19.83 8.65
CA ARG A 76 0.42 -18.59 9.30
C ARG A 76 0.30 -17.40 8.35
N GLU A 77 0.53 -17.60 7.05
CA GLU A 77 0.59 -16.54 6.04
C GLU A 77 1.51 -15.36 6.43
N SER A 78 2.61 -15.66 7.13
CA SER A 78 3.57 -14.67 7.64
C SER A 78 4.57 -14.26 6.57
N ILE A 79 4.31 -13.12 5.93
CA ILE A 79 5.22 -12.49 4.95
C ILE A 79 6.62 -12.27 5.52
N LEU A 80 6.71 -11.86 6.79
CA LEU A 80 7.98 -11.66 7.48
C LEU A 80 8.75 -12.97 7.64
N GLY A 81 8.08 -14.05 8.02
CA GLY A 81 8.72 -15.37 8.14
C GLY A 81 9.20 -15.91 6.79
N ILE A 82 8.42 -15.70 5.73
CA ILE A 82 8.82 -16.07 4.36
C ILE A 82 10.04 -15.25 3.93
N LYS A 83 10.00 -13.93 4.15
CA LYS A 83 11.11 -13.01 3.84
C LYS A 83 12.43 -13.50 4.43
N GLU A 84 12.43 -13.84 5.72
CA GLU A 84 13.65 -14.27 6.43
C GLU A 84 14.30 -15.48 5.77
N VAL A 85 13.50 -16.46 5.33
CA VAL A 85 14.03 -17.65 4.65
C VAL A 85 14.57 -17.30 3.26
N ILE A 86 13.87 -16.46 2.50
CA ILE A 86 14.34 -15.99 1.19
C ILE A 86 15.66 -15.21 1.32
N GLU A 87 15.81 -14.35 2.33
CA GLU A 87 17.06 -13.61 2.58
C GLU A 87 18.23 -14.56 2.91
N ILE A 88 17.97 -15.64 3.62
CA ILE A 88 19.00 -16.64 3.95
C ILE A 88 19.43 -17.40 2.70
N LEU A 89 18.47 -17.79 1.85
CA LEU A 89 18.76 -18.44 0.57
C LEU A 89 19.59 -17.53 -0.35
N ALA A 90 19.22 -16.25 -0.46
CA ALA A 90 19.97 -15.28 -1.25
C ALA A 90 21.41 -15.07 -0.73
N LYS A 91 21.59 -14.99 0.59
CA LYS A 91 22.93 -14.92 1.21
C LYS A 91 23.76 -16.17 0.96
N ASN A 92 23.15 -17.35 0.97
CA ASN A 92 23.83 -18.61 0.65
C ASN A 92 24.29 -18.64 -0.82
N GLU A 93 23.42 -18.19 -1.74
CA GLU A 93 23.80 -18.03 -3.17
C GLU A 93 24.97 -17.06 -3.34
N GLN A 94 24.95 -15.93 -2.61
CA GLN A 94 26.06 -14.96 -2.60
C GLN A 94 27.35 -15.56 -2.04
N GLY A 95 27.27 -16.35 -0.96
CA GLY A 95 28.41 -17.06 -0.37
C GLY A 95 29.05 -18.07 -1.33
N LYS A 96 28.28 -18.61 -2.28
CA LYS A 96 28.76 -19.47 -3.37
C LYS A 96 29.35 -18.69 -4.57
N GLY A 97 29.56 -17.38 -4.43
CA GLY A 97 30.17 -16.52 -5.45
C GLY A 97 29.24 -16.14 -6.61
N LYS A 98 27.95 -16.47 -6.53
CA LYS A 98 26.95 -16.06 -7.52
C LYS A 98 26.45 -14.66 -7.20
N THR A 99 26.14 -13.89 -8.23
CA THR A 99 25.65 -12.50 -8.17
C THR A 99 24.44 -12.36 -9.08
N ILE A 100 23.69 -11.26 -8.97
CA ILE A 100 22.59 -10.95 -9.90
C ILE A 100 23.09 -10.88 -11.36
N GLU A 101 24.33 -10.46 -11.61
CA GLU A 101 24.89 -10.41 -12.97
C GLU A 101 25.15 -11.80 -13.55
N THR A 102 25.61 -12.73 -12.70
CA THR A 102 25.93 -14.11 -13.11
C THR A 102 24.72 -15.05 -13.05
N ASN A 103 23.71 -14.72 -12.23
CA ASN A 103 22.44 -15.42 -12.12
C ASN A 103 21.25 -14.43 -12.02
N PRO A 104 20.79 -13.84 -13.14
CA PRO A 104 19.81 -12.76 -13.14
C PRO A 104 18.42 -13.16 -12.66
N ARG A 105 18.09 -14.46 -12.63
CA ARG A 105 16.83 -14.99 -12.09
C ARG A 105 17.06 -15.84 -10.83
N GLY A 106 18.21 -15.64 -10.17
CA GLY A 106 18.60 -16.35 -8.96
C GLY A 106 17.83 -15.92 -7.71
N LEU A 107 18.28 -16.46 -6.58
CA LEU A 107 17.68 -16.19 -5.26
C LEU A 107 17.86 -14.74 -4.82
N GLN A 108 18.94 -14.08 -5.24
CA GLN A 108 19.12 -12.64 -5.03
C GLN A 108 18.07 -11.80 -5.77
N TYR A 109 17.69 -12.20 -6.99
CA TYR A 109 16.61 -11.52 -7.71
C TYR A 109 15.25 -11.75 -7.03
N LEU A 110 14.98 -12.99 -6.58
CA LEU A 110 13.79 -13.31 -5.79
C LEU A 110 13.70 -12.45 -4.53
N GLU A 111 14.79 -12.34 -3.76
CA GLU A 111 14.86 -11.49 -2.56
C GLU A 111 14.56 -10.01 -2.89
N LYS A 112 15.19 -9.48 -3.94
CA LYS A 112 14.98 -8.10 -4.39
C LYS A 112 13.51 -7.86 -4.74
N ARG A 113 12.92 -8.71 -5.59
CA ARG A 113 11.51 -8.63 -5.98
C ARG A 113 10.58 -8.71 -4.77
N PHE A 114 10.86 -9.63 -3.84
CA PHE A 114 10.07 -9.79 -2.62
C PHE A 114 10.10 -8.52 -1.74
N LYS A 115 11.27 -7.91 -1.57
CA LYS A 115 11.45 -6.64 -0.83
C LYS A 115 10.74 -5.47 -1.51
N GLU A 116 10.81 -5.38 -2.84
CA GLU A 116 10.12 -4.36 -3.61
C GLU A 116 8.60 -4.45 -3.43
N ARG A 117 8.03 -5.66 -3.46
CA ARG A 117 6.61 -5.92 -3.20
C ARG A 117 6.18 -5.56 -1.78
N ILE A 118 7.00 -5.85 -0.77
CA ILE A 118 6.74 -5.39 0.61
C ILE A 118 6.76 -3.86 0.70
N SER A 119 7.74 -3.21 0.07
CA SER A 119 7.84 -1.75 0.03
C SER A 119 6.62 -1.12 -0.64
N GLN A 120 6.16 -1.71 -1.75
CA GLN A 120 4.93 -1.32 -2.44
C GLN A 120 3.71 -1.45 -1.53
N LEU A 121 3.54 -2.58 -0.85
CA LEU A 121 2.45 -2.82 0.10
C LEU A 121 2.44 -1.76 1.22
N ASN A 122 3.60 -1.43 1.78
CA ASN A 122 3.73 -0.41 2.81
C ASN A 122 3.40 0.99 2.28
N LYS A 123 3.84 1.34 1.06
CA LYS A 123 3.52 2.61 0.41
C LYS A 123 2.01 2.75 0.17
N ILE A 124 1.35 1.73 -0.38
CA ILE A 124 -0.10 1.73 -0.61
C ILE A 124 -0.85 1.95 0.71
N LYS A 125 -0.49 1.21 1.77
CA LYS A 125 -1.10 1.37 3.10
C LYS A 125 -0.91 2.79 3.65
N SER A 126 0.32 3.31 3.59
CA SER A 126 0.64 4.63 4.12
C SER A 126 -0.10 5.75 3.38
N LEU A 127 -0.08 5.73 2.04
CA LEU A 127 -0.74 6.73 1.20
C LEU A 127 -2.27 6.68 1.37
N THR A 128 -2.84 5.48 1.45
CA THR A 128 -4.28 5.30 1.71
C THR A 128 -4.67 5.86 3.07
N LYS A 129 -3.89 5.57 4.12
CA LYS A 129 -4.14 6.12 5.46
C LYS A 129 -4.10 7.65 5.44
N GLN A 130 -3.11 8.24 4.78
CA GLN A 130 -3.00 9.70 4.66
C GLN A 130 -4.21 10.29 3.91
N ALA A 131 -4.60 9.71 2.78
CA ALA A 131 -5.75 10.17 1.99
C ALA A 131 -7.05 10.16 2.82
N ILE A 132 -7.29 9.08 3.57
CA ILE A 132 -8.47 8.93 4.45
C ILE A 132 -8.45 9.98 5.59
N VAL A 133 -7.30 10.23 6.20
CA VAL A 133 -7.17 11.24 7.27
C VAL A 133 -7.53 12.64 6.74
N PHE A 134 -7.00 13.02 5.57
CA PHE A 134 -7.36 14.30 4.94
C PHE A 134 -8.85 14.35 4.54
N ALA A 135 -9.41 13.23 4.10
CA ALA A 135 -10.83 13.16 3.76
C ALA A 135 -11.74 13.35 4.98
N ILE A 136 -11.44 12.68 6.10
CA ILE A 136 -12.17 12.86 7.35
C ILE A 136 -12.08 14.31 7.82
N PHE A 137 -10.89 14.90 7.77
CA PHE A 137 -10.69 16.30 8.14
C PHE A 137 -11.52 17.26 7.26
N ALA A 138 -11.52 17.05 5.94
CA ALA A 138 -12.34 17.83 5.01
C ALA A 138 -13.85 17.69 5.27
N ILE A 139 -14.31 16.47 5.58
CA ILE A 139 -15.71 16.18 5.91
C ILE A 139 -16.10 16.91 7.20
N CYS A 140 -15.32 16.77 8.28
CA CYS A 140 -15.59 17.43 9.55
C CYS A 140 -15.65 18.96 9.39
N LEU A 141 -14.68 19.53 8.67
CA LEU A 141 -14.68 20.97 8.39
C LEU A 141 -15.90 21.40 7.60
N SER A 142 -16.32 20.61 6.60
CA SER A 142 -17.50 20.89 5.79
C SER A 142 -18.77 20.85 6.63
N ILE A 143 -18.93 19.87 7.52
CA ILE A 143 -20.07 19.76 8.44
C ILE A 143 -20.10 20.95 9.41
N ILE A 144 -18.97 21.32 10.01
CA ILE A 144 -18.87 22.50 10.88
C ILE A 144 -19.28 23.75 10.09
N SER A 145 -18.80 23.90 8.86
CA SER A 145 -19.10 25.05 8.01
C SER A 145 -20.60 25.12 7.66
N ILE A 146 -21.28 23.99 7.51
CA ILE A 146 -22.74 23.93 7.32
C ILE A 146 -23.48 24.43 8.57
N VAL A 147 -23.07 23.99 9.76
CA VAL A 147 -23.72 24.40 11.03
C VAL A 147 -23.65 25.91 11.25
N PHE A 148 -22.56 26.55 10.82
CA PHE A 148 -22.32 27.97 10.99
C PHE A 148 -22.56 28.80 9.71
N VAL A 149 -23.25 28.26 8.70
CA VAL A 149 -23.34 28.87 7.36
C VAL A 149 -23.88 30.30 7.39
N GLU A 150 -24.86 30.58 8.27
CA GLU A 150 -25.45 31.92 8.44
C GLU A 150 -24.42 32.93 8.93
N LYS A 151 -23.64 32.58 9.97
CA LYS A 151 -22.58 33.44 10.50
C LYS A 151 -21.41 33.62 9.53
N ILE A 152 -21.17 32.62 8.68
CA ILE A 152 -20.10 32.64 7.68
C ILE A 152 -20.44 33.62 6.55
N ILE A 153 -21.70 33.67 6.11
CA ILE A 153 -22.17 34.56 5.03
C ILE A 153 -21.92 36.03 5.33
N ASP A 154 -22.05 36.42 6.59
CA ASP A 154 -21.89 37.80 7.02
C ASP A 154 -20.43 38.29 6.97
N ASN A 155 -19.46 37.38 6.77
CA ASN A 155 -18.04 37.71 6.72
C ASN A 155 -17.37 37.17 5.44
N SER A 156 -17.23 38.03 4.42
CA SER A 156 -16.68 37.64 3.12
C SER A 156 -15.24 37.12 3.19
N LEU A 157 -14.41 37.63 4.10
CA LEU A 157 -13.02 37.20 4.27
C LEU A 157 -12.95 35.79 4.87
N LEU A 158 -13.91 35.44 5.72
CA LEU A 158 -14.05 34.12 6.29
C LEU A 158 -14.53 33.09 5.25
N ILE A 159 -15.45 33.48 4.36
CA ILE A 159 -15.86 32.65 3.21
C ILE A 159 -14.64 32.31 2.34
N TRP A 160 -13.89 33.33 1.90
CA TRP A 160 -12.74 33.12 1.02
C TRP A 160 -11.66 32.25 1.66
N SER A 161 -11.34 32.49 2.94
CA SER A 161 -10.34 31.68 3.65
C SER A 161 -10.77 30.23 3.81
N LEU A 162 -12.04 29.94 4.14
CA LEU A 162 -12.57 28.58 4.20
C LEU A 162 -12.56 27.88 2.83
N MET A 163 -12.96 28.58 1.76
CA MET A 163 -12.95 28.00 0.42
C MET A 163 -11.53 27.63 -0.03
N ILE A 164 -10.56 28.52 0.17
CA ILE A 164 -9.15 28.26 -0.15
C ILE A 164 -8.63 27.09 0.69
N PHE A 165 -8.93 27.05 1.98
CA PHE A 165 -8.45 25.99 2.85
C PHE A 165 -9.03 24.63 2.48
N ILE A 166 -10.33 24.54 2.18
CA ILE A 166 -10.94 23.30 1.70
C ILE A 166 -10.38 22.88 0.35
N LEU A 167 -10.15 23.82 -0.57
CA LEU A 167 -9.51 23.53 -1.85
C LEU A 167 -8.13 22.89 -1.64
N ILE A 168 -7.33 23.45 -0.74
CA ILE A 168 -6.00 22.91 -0.41
C ILE A 168 -6.12 21.48 0.15
N VAL A 169 -7.00 21.25 1.13
CA VAL A 169 -7.16 19.93 1.76
C VAL A 169 -7.65 18.88 0.76
N THR A 170 -8.63 19.24 -0.08
CA THR A 170 -9.17 18.35 -1.11
C THR A 170 -8.14 18.03 -2.18
N LEU A 171 -7.33 19.01 -2.61
CA LEU A 171 -6.20 18.79 -3.52
C LEU A 171 -5.17 17.84 -2.91
N PHE A 172 -4.79 18.02 -1.64
CA PHE A 172 -3.89 17.09 -0.96
C PHE A 172 -4.44 15.67 -0.94
N SER A 173 -5.70 15.50 -0.52
CA SER A 173 -6.35 14.18 -0.51
C SER A 173 -6.38 13.54 -1.90
N LEU A 174 -6.67 14.31 -2.95
CA LEU A 174 -6.64 13.85 -4.33
C LEU A 174 -5.23 13.39 -4.75
N VAL A 175 -4.20 14.19 -4.46
CA VAL A 175 -2.80 13.86 -4.78
C VAL A 175 -2.38 12.56 -4.10
N TYR A 176 -2.71 12.39 -2.82
CA TYR A 176 -2.41 11.15 -2.09
C TYR A 176 -3.18 9.95 -2.64
N THR A 177 -4.44 10.14 -3.02
CA THR A 177 -5.29 9.12 -3.65
C THR A 177 -4.69 8.67 -4.98
N ILE A 178 -4.39 9.60 -5.89
CA ILE A 178 -3.78 9.30 -7.20
C ILE A 178 -2.44 8.59 -7.03
N ARG A 179 -1.59 9.08 -6.12
CA ARG A 179 -0.30 8.42 -5.83
C ARG A 179 -0.50 7.01 -5.29
N GLY A 180 -1.44 6.81 -4.36
CA GLY A 180 -1.78 5.49 -3.82
C GLY A 180 -2.23 4.52 -4.91
N VAL A 181 -3.10 4.98 -5.80
CA VAL A 181 -3.58 4.21 -6.96
C VAL A 181 -2.43 3.88 -7.91
N PHE A 182 -1.60 4.87 -8.28
CA PHE A 182 -0.44 4.67 -9.15
C PHE A 182 0.50 3.58 -8.61
N TYR A 183 0.85 3.63 -7.32
CA TYR A 183 1.66 2.58 -6.70
C TYR A 183 0.95 1.22 -6.68
N GLY A 184 -0.38 1.16 -6.61
CA GLY A 184 -1.15 -0.08 -6.74
C GLY A 184 -1.25 -0.62 -8.17
N LEU A 185 -1.09 0.24 -9.19
CA LEU A 185 -1.17 -0.13 -10.60
C LEU A 185 0.17 -0.48 -11.24
N LYS A 186 1.29 0.03 -10.69
CA LYS A 186 2.66 -0.27 -11.16
C LYS A 186 2.98 -1.77 -11.33
N ASP A 187 2.19 -2.63 -10.70
CA ASP A 187 2.28 -4.09 -10.83
C ASP A 187 1.97 -4.63 -12.24
N GLN A 188 1.23 -3.89 -13.07
CA GLN A 188 0.83 -4.36 -14.41
C GLN A 188 1.89 -4.20 -15.50
N GLU A 189 3.01 -3.51 -15.22
CA GLU A 189 4.02 -3.19 -16.24
C GLU A 189 5.17 -4.21 -16.30
N ASP A 190 5.35 -5.06 -15.28
CA ASP A 190 6.49 -5.97 -15.14
C ASP A 190 6.11 -7.47 -15.18
N VAL A 191 5.02 -7.83 -15.88
CA VAL A 191 4.67 -9.22 -16.22
C VAL A 191 4.96 -9.50 -17.69
#